data_AF-A0A351K3K9-F1
#
_entry.id   AF-A0A351K3K9-F1
#
_cell.length_a   1.000
_cell.length_b   1.000
_cell.length_c   1.000
_cell.angle_alpha   90.00
_cell.angle_beta   90.00
_cell.angle_gamma   90.00
#
_symmetry.space_group_name_H-M   'P 1'
#
loop_
_entity.id
_entity.type
_entity.pdbx_description
1 polymer ?
#
loop_
_entity_poly.entity_id
_entity_poly.type
_entity_poly.pdbx_seq_one_letter_code
_entity_poly.pdbx_strand_id
1 'polypeptide(L)'
;MYVSTHQAPHYPGTGVIGETGDGDAVGANINIPLSAGSAGDMLRAAFDDVVLPAITEFSPSRVLLSAGFDAHRDDPLADLQLTSADYVDLTHRVLSICPGGELVAV
;
A
#
# COMPACT_ATOMS: atom_id res chain seq x y z
N MET A 1 6.92 10.86 -0.17
CA MET A 1 6.70 9.65 0.62
C MET A 1 6.43 8.49 -0.33
N TYR A 2 6.89 7.29 0.03
CA TYR A 2 6.62 6.03 -0.64
C TYR A 2 5.93 5.09 0.36
N VAL A 3 4.89 4.40 -0.10
CA VAL A 3 4.15 3.40 0.68
C VAL A 3 4.00 2.16 -0.17
N SER A 4 4.33 0.99 0.38
CA SER A 4 4.17 -0.29 -0.30
C SER A 4 3.50 -1.31 0.60
N THR A 5 2.44 -1.92 0.07
CA THR A 5 1.86 -3.17 0.58
C THR A 5 2.31 -4.30 -0.33
N HIS A 6 2.88 -5.37 0.22
CA HIS A 6 3.38 -6.50 -0.57
C HIS A 6 3.39 -7.77 0.26
N GLN A 7 3.32 -8.93 -0.39
CA GLN A 7 3.53 -10.20 0.31
C GLN A 7 4.99 -10.32 0.77
N ALA A 8 5.20 -10.77 2.00
CA ALA A 8 6.51 -11.11 2.53
C ALA A 8 6.47 -12.37 3.41
N PRO A 9 7.54 -13.20 3.40
CA PRO A 9 8.66 -13.13 2.47
C PRO A 9 8.21 -13.50 1.04
N HIS A 10 8.67 -12.74 0.05
CA HIS A 10 8.43 -13.00 -1.38
C HIS A 10 9.53 -12.31 -2.21
N TYR A 11 9.25 -12.03 -3.48
CA TYR A 11 10.19 -11.37 -4.39
C TYR A 11 10.23 -9.86 -4.06
N PRO A 12 11.40 -9.21 -4.08
CA PRO A 12 12.75 -9.76 -4.27
C PRO A 12 13.47 -10.10 -2.94
N GLY A 13 12.74 -10.12 -1.81
CA GLY A 13 13.30 -10.32 -0.47
C GLY A 13 13.65 -9.02 0.28
N THR A 14 13.16 -7.88 -0.22
CA THR A 14 13.26 -6.55 0.40
C THR A 14 11.89 -6.08 0.90
N GLY A 15 11.78 -4.85 1.39
CA GLY A 15 10.52 -4.29 1.87
C GLY A 15 10.26 -4.61 3.35
N VAL A 16 11.32 -4.76 4.15
CA VAL A 16 11.13 -5.04 5.58
C VAL A 16 10.64 -3.78 6.31
N ILE A 17 9.89 -3.97 7.41
CA ILE A 17 9.32 -2.87 8.21
C ILE A 17 10.38 -1.86 8.66
N GLY A 18 11.62 -2.29 8.88
CA GLY A 18 12.73 -1.43 9.32
C GLY A 18 13.35 -0.55 8.22
N GLU A 19 13.02 -0.78 6.94
CA GLU A 19 13.49 0.06 5.84
C GLU A 19 12.61 1.32 5.77
N THR A 20 12.99 2.39 6.46
CA THR A 20 12.15 3.61 6.62
C THR A 20 12.68 4.84 5.87
N GLY A 21 13.67 4.66 5.00
CA GLY A 21 14.40 5.74 4.33
C GLY A 21 15.72 6.07 5.05
N ASP A 22 16.55 6.90 4.41
CA ASP A 22 17.88 7.25 4.89
C ASP A 22 18.08 8.76 5.00
N GLY A 23 18.96 9.19 5.89
CA GLY A 23 19.32 10.60 6.09
C GLY A 23 18.09 11.45 6.40
N ASP A 24 17.90 12.52 5.62
CA ASP A 24 16.77 13.45 5.78
C ASP A 24 15.43 12.85 5.32
N ALA A 25 15.42 11.65 4.72
CA ALA A 25 14.23 10.96 4.23
C ALA A 25 13.72 9.86 5.18
N VAL A 26 14.31 9.70 6.37
CA VAL A 26 13.80 8.77 7.40
C VAL A 26 12.34 9.12 7.72
N GLY A 27 11.46 8.12 7.67
CA GLY A 27 10.01 8.27 7.84
C GLY A 27 9.25 8.54 6.54
N ALA A 28 9.93 8.73 5.41
CA ALA A 28 9.30 8.91 4.11
C ALA A 28 9.10 7.61 3.32
N ASN A 29 9.55 6.46 3.84
CA ASN A 29 9.34 5.13 3.28
C ASN A 29 8.55 4.25 4.27
N ILE A 30 7.42 3.70 3.85
CA ILE A 30 6.58 2.83 4.67
C ILE A 30 6.38 1.50 3.94
N ASN A 31 6.92 0.44 4.51
CA ASN A 31 6.70 -0.93 4.03
C ASN A 31 5.70 -1.66 4.92
N ILE A 32 4.70 -2.27 4.29
CA ILE A 32 3.66 -3.06 4.93
C ILE A 32 3.74 -4.49 4.39
N PRO A 33 4.63 -5.32 4.96
CA PRO A 33 4.71 -6.72 4.59
C PRO A 33 3.50 -7.49 5.09
N LEU A 34 2.87 -8.24 4.19
CA LEU A 34 1.70 -9.06 4.45
C LEU A 34 2.08 -10.53 4.34
N SER A 35 1.57 -11.36 5.25
CA SER A 35 1.80 -12.81 5.15
C SER A 35 0.96 -13.41 4.02
N ALA A 36 1.44 -14.50 3.42
CA ALA A 36 0.64 -15.33 2.52
C ALA A 36 -0.71 -15.67 3.15
N GLY A 37 -1.78 -15.64 2.35
CA GLY A 37 -3.15 -15.82 2.81
C GLY A 37 -3.84 -14.57 3.35
N SER A 38 -3.13 -13.43 3.48
CA SER A 38 -3.77 -12.17 3.91
C SER A 38 -4.82 -11.73 2.89
N ALA A 39 -6.00 -11.36 3.38
CA ALA A 39 -7.11 -10.88 2.57
C ALA A 39 -7.28 -9.36 2.70
N GLY A 40 -8.32 -8.81 2.08
CA GLY A 40 -8.53 -7.36 2.06
C GLY A 40 -8.77 -6.72 3.44
N ASP A 41 -9.19 -7.48 4.46
CA ASP A 41 -9.36 -6.98 5.83
C ASP A 41 -8.03 -6.53 6.44
N MET A 42 -6.96 -7.30 6.22
CA MET A 42 -5.61 -6.94 6.63
C MET A 42 -5.11 -5.68 5.93
N LEU A 43 -5.35 -5.54 4.62
CA LEU A 43 -4.97 -4.32 3.90
C LEU A 43 -5.78 -3.11 4.36
N ARG A 44 -7.08 -3.27 4.62
CA ARG A 44 -7.92 -2.17 5.15
C ARG A 44 -7.43 -1.71 6.50
N ALA A 45 -7.13 -2.63 7.41
CA ALA A 45 -6.57 -2.31 8.72
C ALA A 45 -5.21 -1.59 8.58
N ALA A 46 -4.31 -2.13 7.76
CA ALA A 46 -3.02 -1.49 7.51
C ALA A 46 -3.17 -0.09 6.89
N PHE A 47 -4.13 0.09 6.00
CA PHE A 47 -4.41 1.39 5.40
C PHE A 47 -4.92 2.39 6.44
N ASP A 48 -5.89 1.98 7.25
CA ASP A 48 -6.55 2.86 8.23
C ASP A 48 -5.66 3.21 9.41
N ASP A 49 -4.91 2.24 9.91
CA ASP A 49 -4.14 2.38 11.15
C ASP A 49 -2.74 2.93 10.90
N VAL A 50 -2.18 2.76 9.70
CA VAL A 50 -0.78 3.12 9.38
C VAL A 50 -0.69 4.09 8.21
N VAL A 51 -1.24 3.73 7.05
CA VAL A 51 -1.04 4.50 5.81
C VAL A 51 -1.73 5.86 5.88
N LEU A 52 -3.00 5.89 6.23
CA LEU A 52 -3.81 7.10 6.21
C LEU A 52 -3.30 8.16 7.21
N PRO A 53 -2.95 7.82 8.47
CA PRO A 53 -2.33 8.78 9.39
C PRO A 53 -1.01 9.35 8.84
N ALA A 54 -0.12 8.49 8.33
CA ALA A 54 1.19 8.92 7.84
C ALA A 54 1.09 9.81 6.60
N ILE A 55 0.21 9.46 5.66
CA ILE A 55 0.02 10.27 4.45
C ILE A 55 -0.69 11.60 4.80
N THR A 56 -1.61 11.60 5.77
CA THR A 56 -2.24 12.84 6.24
C THR A 56 -1.19 13.80 6.80
N GLU A 57 -0.25 13.30 7.61
CA GLU A 57 0.89 14.09 8.10
C GLU A 57 1.78 14.59 6.96
N PHE A 58 2.05 13.74 5.97
CA PHE A 58 2.83 14.11 4.79
C PHE A 58 2.13 15.16 3.90
N SER A 59 0.80 15.21 3.92
CA SER A 59 -0.03 16.18 3.18
C SER A 59 0.35 16.31 1.69
N PRO A 60 0.25 15.22 0.90
CA PRO A 60 0.65 15.24 -0.49
C PRO A 60 -0.25 16.15 -1.35
N SER A 61 0.35 16.89 -2.27
CA SER A 61 -0.37 17.65 -3.29
C SER A 61 -0.71 16.83 -4.54
N ARG A 62 -0.05 15.68 -4.72
CA ARG A 62 -0.26 14.72 -5.82
C ARG A 62 -0.02 13.30 -5.34
N VAL A 63 -0.74 12.35 -5.92
CA VAL A 63 -0.63 10.92 -5.62
C VAL A 63 -0.37 10.14 -6.91
N LEU A 64 0.64 9.27 -6.88
CA LEU A 64 0.88 8.26 -7.90
C LEU A 64 0.57 6.89 -7.29
N LEU A 65 -0.43 6.21 -7.86
CA LEU A 65 -0.83 4.86 -7.44
C LEU A 65 -0.27 3.86 -8.45
N SER A 66 0.72 3.06 -8.02
CA SER A 66 1.15 1.87 -8.76
C SER A 66 0.11 0.77 -8.55
N ALA A 67 -0.84 0.62 -9.48
CA ALA A 67 -2.04 -0.20 -9.32
C ALA A 67 -1.81 -1.65 -9.79
N GLY A 68 -1.01 -2.41 -9.04
CA GLY A 68 -0.83 -3.86 -9.26
C GLY A 68 -2.06 -4.68 -8.87
N PHE A 69 -2.34 -5.76 -9.61
CA PHE A 69 -3.46 -6.68 -9.35
C PHE A 69 -3.01 -8.11 -9.00
N ASP A 70 -1.70 -8.32 -8.81
CA ASP A 70 -1.08 -9.60 -8.44
C ASP A 70 -1.44 -10.09 -7.04
N ALA A 71 -1.97 -9.20 -6.18
CA ALA A 71 -2.52 -9.58 -4.87
C ALA A 71 -3.90 -10.27 -4.94
N HIS A 72 -4.50 -10.41 -6.13
CA HIS A 72 -5.81 -11.04 -6.30
C HIS A 72 -5.70 -12.54 -6.01
N ARG A 73 -6.72 -13.12 -5.35
CA ARG A 73 -6.75 -14.55 -4.95
C ARG A 73 -6.60 -15.58 -6.07
N ASP A 74 -6.81 -15.14 -7.31
CA ASP A 74 -6.74 -15.97 -8.51
C ASP A 74 -5.43 -15.73 -9.29
N ASP A 75 -4.55 -14.86 -8.80
CA ASP A 75 -3.25 -14.60 -9.42
C ASP A 75 -2.24 -15.69 -9.05
N PRO A 76 -1.47 -16.25 -10.01
CA PRO A 76 -0.51 -17.31 -9.74
C PRO A 76 0.84 -16.82 -9.19
N LEU A 77 1.07 -15.51 -9.11
CA LEU A 77 2.38 -14.94 -8.75
C LEU A 77 2.52 -14.62 -7.26
N ALA A 78 1.42 -14.56 -6.50
CA ALA A 78 1.40 -14.34 -5.05
C ALA A 78 0.31 -15.20 -4.37
N ASP A 79 0.34 -15.27 -3.04
CA ASP A 79 -0.60 -16.05 -2.22
C ASP A 79 -1.58 -15.15 -1.43
N LEU A 80 -1.69 -13.87 -1.78
CA LEU A 80 -2.66 -12.96 -1.18
C LEU A 80 -4.08 -13.30 -1.66
N GLN A 81 -5.07 -12.93 -0.86
CA GLN A 81 -6.45 -13.39 -1.03
C GLN A 81 -7.42 -12.23 -1.32
N LEU A 82 -6.96 -11.18 -2.02
CA LEU A 82 -7.84 -10.07 -2.36
C LEU A 82 -8.88 -10.49 -3.38
N THR A 83 -10.07 -9.95 -3.22
CA THR A 83 -11.15 -9.99 -4.19
C THR A 83 -11.17 -8.69 -5.00
N SER A 84 -11.86 -8.69 -6.14
CA SER A 84 -12.06 -7.46 -6.92
C SER A 84 -12.74 -6.33 -6.12
N ALA A 85 -13.58 -6.67 -5.13
CA ALA A 85 -14.22 -5.68 -4.25
C ALA A 85 -13.20 -4.99 -3.32
N ASP A 86 -12.15 -5.70 -2.89
CA ASP A 86 -11.13 -5.11 -2.04
C ASP A 86 -10.34 -4.01 -2.79
N TYR A 87 -10.11 -4.17 -4.10
CA TYR A 87 -9.49 -3.12 -4.92
C TYR A 87 -10.37 -1.87 -5.04
N VAL A 88 -11.68 -2.03 -5.15
CA VAL A 88 -12.63 -0.91 -5.17
C VAL A 88 -12.56 -0.15 -3.85
N ASP A 89 -12.64 -0.87 -2.72
CA ASP A 89 -12.52 -0.30 -1.38
C ASP A 89 -11.21 0.49 -1.21
N LEU A 90 -10.08 -0.12 -1.55
CA LEU A 90 -8.76 0.51 -1.43
C LEU A 90 -8.64 1.74 -2.33
N THR A 91 -9.15 1.68 -3.56
CA THR A 91 -9.13 2.82 -4.48
C THR A 91 -9.93 4.00 -3.92
N HIS A 92 -11.10 3.75 -3.32
CA HIS A 92 -11.88 4.80 -2.65
C HIS A 92 -11.11 5.45 -1.50
N ARG A 93 -10.38 4.66 -0.71
CA ARG A 93 -9.54 5.17 0.37
C ARG A 93 -8.40 6.02 -0.17
N VAL A 94 -7.72 5.59 -1.24
CA VAL A 94 -6.65 6.38 -1.89
C VAL A 94 -7.21 7.69 -2.47
N LEU A 95 -8.39 7.68 -3.08
CA LEU A 95 -9.03 8.89 -3.58
C LEU A 95 -9.32 9.92 -2.47
N SER A 96 -9.49 9.45 -1.22
CA SER A 96 -9.74 10.34 -0.08
C SER A 96 -8.50 11.07 0.43
N ILE A 97 -7.30 10.60 0.06
CA ILE A 97 -6.00 11.13 0.56
C ILE A 97 -5.70 12.53 0.04
N CYS A 98 -6.12 12.86 -1.19
CA CYS A 98 -5.76 14.12 -1.84
C CYS A 98 -7.00 14.84 -2.40
N PRO A 99 -7.90 15.35 -1.52
CA PRO A 99 -9.12 16.01 -1.98
C PRO A 99 -8.79 17.26 -2.80
N GLY A 100 -9.17 17.25 -4.08
CA GLY A 100 -8.92 18.37 -5.00
C GLY A 100 -7.49 18.43 -5.58
N GLY A 101 -6.63 17.47 -5.25
CA GLY A 101 -5.33 17.30 -5.89
C GLY A 101 -5.38 16.38 -7.11
N GLU A 102 -4.20 16.02 -7.60
CA GLU A 102 -4.06 15.12 -8.76
C GLU A 102 -3.72 13.71 -8.31
N LEU A 103 -4.50 12.74 -8.78
CA LEU A 103 -4.21 11.31 -8.63
C LEU A 103 -4.02 10.70 -10.02
N VAL A 104 -2.90 10.01 -10.20
CA VAL A 104 -2.60 9.22 -11.39
C VAL A 104 -2.42 7.77 -10.97
N ALA A 105 -3.15 6.86 -11.61
CA ALA A 105 -2.94 5.43 -11.47
C ALA A 105 -2.16 4.91 -12.68
N VAL A 106 -1.16 4.06 -12.43
CA VAL A 106 -0.27 3.45 -13.45
C VAL A 106 -0.31 1.94 -13.30
#